data_AF-A0A7C5PLH2-F1
#
_entry.id   AF-A0A7C5PLH2-F1
#
_cell.length_a   1.000
_cell.length_b   1.000
_cell.length_c   1.000
_cell.angle_alpha   90.00
_cell.angle_beta   90.00
_cell.angle_gamma   90.00
#
_symmetry.space_group_name_H-M   'P 1'
#
loop_
_entity.id
_entity.type
_entity.pdbx_description
1 polymer ?
#
loop_
_entity_poly.entity_id
_entity_poly.type
_entity_poly.pdbx_seq_one_letter_code
_entity_poly.pdbx_strand_id
1 'polypeptide(L)'
;MAYKRQIDRLPIPPKDAKVHNVTCHYCIVGCGYKAYTWDRNKQGTVKENAFGIDLGEQQGPDGTWIAPSMYNVVKQNGKDVHLAV
;
A
#
# COMPACT_ATOMS: atom_id res chain seq x y z
N MET A 1 7.04 -1.63 -28.45
CA MET A 1 7.65 -1.15 -27.19
C MET A 1 6.65 -1.34 -26.06
N ALA A 2 7.09 -1.74 -24.86
CA ALA A 2 6.22 -1.96 -23.71
C ALA A 2 6.44 -0.88 -22.64
N TYR A 3 5.37 -0.40 -22.00
CA TYR A 3 5.45 0.59 -20.93
C TYR A 3 6.12 0.02 -19.67
N LYS A 4 6.96 0.83 -19.00
CA LYS A 4 7.62 0.51 -17.73
C LYS A 4 7.57 1.73 -16.80
N ARG A 5 7.20 1.51 -15.54
CA ARG A 5 7.12 2.59 -14.52
C ARG A 5 8.48 3.04 -13.99
N GLN A 6 9.49 2.16 -14.03
CA GLN A 6 10.82 2.39 -13.43
C GLN A 6 10.74 2.79 -11.94
N ILE A 7 9.98 2.02 -11.16
CA ILE A 7 9.86 2.17 -9.70
C ILE A 7 10.42 0.91 -9.06
N ASP A 8 11.57 1.06 -8.39
CA ASP A 8 12.32 -0.09 -7.84
C ASP A 8 11.85 -0.51 -6.44
N ARG A 9 11.22 0.41 -5.69
CA ARG A 9 10.71 0.17 -4.33
C ARG A 9 9.53 1.05 -4.00
N LEU A 10 8.69 0.57 -3.08
CA LEU A 10 7.54 1.31 -2.53
C LEU A 10 7.74 1.56 -1.03
N PRO A 11 7.23 2.68 -0.49
CA PRO A 11 7.21 2.92 0.94
C PRO A 11 6.37 1.87 1.69
N ILE A 12 6.89 1.38 2.81
CA ILE A 12 6.24 0.33 3.61
C ILE A 12 5.17 0.96 4.52
N PRO A 13 3.92 0.46 4.55
CA PRO A 13 2.91 0.95 5.48
C PRO A 13 3.31 0.59 6.93
N PRO A 14 3.40 1.56 7.85
CA PRO A 14 3.76 1.31 9.25
C PRO A 14 2.63 0.60 10.01
N LYS A 15 2.95 -0.06 11.14
CA LYS A 15 1.98 -0.76 12.01
C LYS A 15 0.77 0.09 12.40
N ASP A 16 0.96 1.40 12.56
CA ASP A 16 -0.07 2.36 12.96
C ASP A 16 -0.69 3.14 11.78
N ALA A 17 -0.52 2.65 10.55
CA ALA A 17 -1.22 3.20 9.40
C ALA A 17 -2.74 3.16 9.62
N LYS A 18 -3.43 4.25 9.29
CA LYS A 18 -4.89 4.29 9.37
C LYS A 18 -5.47 3.42 8.25
N VAL A 19 -6.38 2.51 8.62
CA VAL A 19 -7.02 1.57 7.70
C VAL A 19 -8.45 1.99 7.40
N HIS A 20 -8.81 2.01 6.12
CA HIS A 20 -10.17 2.29 5.66
C HIS A 20 -10.70 1.08 4.88
N ASN A 21 -11.98 0.78 5.06
CA ASN A 21 -12.67 -0.21 4.22
C ASN A 21 -13.07 0.45 2.91
N VAL A 22 -12.66 -0.14 1.79
CA VAL A 22 -12.97 0.38 0.45
C VAL A 22 -13.58 -0.74 -0.37
N THR A 23 -14.73 -0.47 -0.98
CA THR A 23 -15.30 -1.34 -2.00
C THR A 23 -14.73 -0.95 -3.35
N CYS A 24 -14.38 -1.94 -4.18
CA CYS A 24 -13.87 -1.71 -5.53
C CYS A 24 -14.77 -0.75 -6.30
N HIS A 25 -14.18 0.27 -6.92
CA HIS A 25 -14.92 1.29 -7.68
C HIS A 25 -15.49 0.78 -9.01
N TYR A 26 -15.15 -0.45 -9.42
CA TYR A 26 -15.38 -0.94 -10.77
C TYR A 26 -16.55 -1.92 -10.86
N CYS A 27 -16.30 -3.17 -11.22
CA CYS A 27 -17.35 -4.11 -11.62
C CYS A 27 -18.32 -4.46 -10.47
N ILE A 28 -19.46 -5.03 -10.85
CA ILE A 28 -20.58 -5.39 -9.97
C ILE A 28 -20.21 -6.33 -8.80
N VAL A 29 -19.09 -7.04 -8.89
CA VAL A 29 -18.61 -7.94 -7.82
C VAL A 29 -18.35 -7.17 -6.53
N GLY A 30 -17.90 -5.91 -6.62
CA GLY A 30 -17.67 -5.07 -5.44
C GLY A 30 -16.63 -5.66 -4.49
N CYS A 31 -15.51 -6.16 -5.02
CA CYS A 31 -14.44 -6.74 -4.21
C CYS A 31 -14.01 -5.80 -3.07
N GLY A 32 -13.76 -6.34 -1.89
CA GLY A 32 -13.30 -5.57 -0.73
C GLY A 32 -11.80 -5.31 -0.78
N TYR A 33 -11.40 -4.09 -0.40
CA TYR A 33 -10.02 -3.64 -0.24
C TYR A 33 -9.82 -2.95 1.11
N LYS A 34 -8.55 -2.85 1.52
CA LYS A 34 -8.11 -2.06 2.66
C LYS A 34 -7.21 -0.95 2.17
N ALA A 35 -7.66 0.30 2.32
CA ALA A 35 -6.80 1.44 2.04
C ALA A 35 -6.02 1.80 3.31
N TYR A 36 -4.69 1.74 3.25
CA TYR A 36 -3.78 2.16 4.30
C TYR A 36 -3.30 3.59 4.00
N THR A 37 -3.48 4.51 4.94
CA THR A 37 -2.97 5.88 4.85
C THR A 37 -2.06 6.22 6.02
N TRP A 38 -0.92 6.86 5.74
CA TRP A 38 0.03 7.31 6.77
C TRP A 38 0.80 8.55 6.33
N ASP A 39 1.39 9.27 7.28
CA ASP A 39 2.09 10.53 7.02
C ASP A 39 3.25 10.39 6.01
N ARG A 40 3.38 11.35 5.08
CA ARG A 40 4.38 11.35 3.99
C ARG A 40 5.83 11.17 4.44
N ASN A 41 6.16 11.57 5.67
CA ASN A 41 7.52 11.52 6.20
C ASN A 41 7.74 10.34 7.15
N LYS A 42 6.83 9.36 7.12
CA LYS A 42 6.87 8.14 7.94
C LYS A 42 6.81 6.92 7.04
N GLN A 43 7.46 5.84 7.45
CA GLN A 43 7.31 4.52 6.84
C GLN A 43 7.56 3.42 7.87
N GLY A 44 6.99 2.24 7.63
CA GLY A 44 7.33 1.04 8.37
C GLY A 44 8.70 0.49 7.99
N THR A 45 9.09 -0.60 8.64
CA THR A 45 10.30 -1.35 8.31
C THR A 45 9.95 -2.74 7.80
N VAL A 46 10.95 -3.47 7.32
CA VAL A 46 10.75 -4.85 6.86
C VAL A 46 10.19 -5.78 7.94
N LYS A 47 10.50 -5.53 9.22
CA LYS A 47 10.03 -6.32 10.37
C LYS A 47 8.91 -5.65 11.16
N GLU A 48 8.71 -4.35 10.97
CA GLU A 48 7.67 -3.58 11.65
C GLU A 48 6.79 -2.83 10.64
N ASN A 49 5.79 -3.53 10.13
CA ASN A 49 4.87 -3.05 9.11
C ASN A 49 3.41 -3.43 9.42
N ALA A 50 2.48 -2.85 8.68
CA ALA A 50 1.04 -3.05 8.83
C ALA A 50 0.55 -4.49 8.60
N PHE A 51 1.36 -5.34 7.97
CA PHE A 51 1.00 -6.72 7.63
C PHE A 51 1.42 -7.72 8.71
N GLY A 52 2.32 -7.34 9.63
CA GLY A 52 2.80 -8.23 10.68
C GLY A 52 3.67 -9.39 10.20
N ILE A 53 4.30 -9.26 9.03
CA ILE A 53 5.20 -10.26 8.41
C ILE A 53 6.61 -9.70 8.20
N ASP A 54 7.59 -10.58 7.94
CA ASP A 54 8.94 -10.16 7.53
C ASP A 54 9.00 -9.91 6.01
N LEU A 55 9.09 -8.64 5.61
CA LEU A 55 9.26 -8.20 4.22
C LEU A 55 10.74 -8.20 3.78
N GLY A 56 11.66 -8.63 4.65
CA GLY A 56 13.07 -8.84 4.31
C GLY A 56 13.30 -10.14 3.54
N GLU A 57 12.29 -11.00 3.47
CA GLU A 57 12.29 -12.25 2.71
C GLU A 57 11.38 -12.14 1.48
N GLN A 58 11.71 -12.92 0.44
CA GLN A 58 10.88 -13.00 -0.75
C GLN A 58 9.54 -13.65 -0.41
N GLN A 59 8.46 -12.97 -0.76
CA GLN A 59 7.11 -13.49 -0.53
C GLN A 59 6.79 -14.60 -1.55
N GLY A 60 6.04 -15.62 -1.09
CA GLY A 60 5.53 -16.68 -1.95
C GLY A 60 4.51 -16.18 -2.99
N PRO A 61 4.02 -17.07 -3.87
CA PRO A 61 3.14 -16.69 -4.97
C PRO A 61 1.83 -16.01 -4.51
N ASP A 62 1.28 -16.45 -3.38
CA ASP A 62 0.07 -15.88 -2.76
C ASP A 62 0.40 -15.03 -1.52
N GLY A 63 1.64 -14.54 -1.42
CA GLY A 63 2.11 -13.74 -0.30
C GLY A 63 1.53 -12.32 -0.28
N THR A 64 1.71 -11.63 0.84
CA THR A 64 1.23 -10.24 0.98
C THR A 64 2.20 -9.26 0.32
N TRP A 65 1.71 -8.50 -0.67
CA TRP A 65 2.51 -7.55 -1.44
C TRP A 65 1.62 -6.44 -2.06
N ILE A 66 2.21 -5.31 -2.43
CA ILE A 66 1.54 -4.16 -3.08
C ILE A 66 2.20 -3.85 -4.43
N ALA A 67 1.40 -3.73 -5.49
CA ALA A 67 1.86 -3.30 -6.81
C ALA A 67 2.08 -1.79 -6.91
N PRO A 68 2.94 -1.28 -7.82
CA PRO A 68 3.11 0.17 -7.99
C PRO A 68 1.83 0.94 -8.34
N SER A 69 0.84 0.30 -8.97
CA SER A 69 -0.45 0.93 -9.27
C SER A 69 -1.40 1.03 -8.08
N MET A 70 -1.10 0.33 -6.98
CA MET A 70 -1.86 0.36 -5.73
C MET A 70 -1.33 1.42 -4.77
N TYR A 71 -0.19 2.05 -5.06
CA TYR A 71 0.45 3.08 -4.25
C TYR A 71 0.28 4.48 -4.84
N ASN A 72 0.03 5.48 -4.00
CA ASN A 72 0.08 6.89 -4.37
C ASN A 72 0.37 7.81 -3.17
N VAL A 73 0.54 9.11 -3.42
CA VAL A 73 0.48 10.16 -2.40
C VAL A 73 -0.75 11.03 -2.69
N VAL A 74 -1.60 11.21 -1.69
CA VAL A 74 -2.88 11.92 -1.81
C VAL A 74 -3.06 12.94 -0.70
N LYS A 75 -4.03 13.85 -0.85
CA LYS A 75 -4.43 14.77 0.23
C LYS A 75 -5.45 14.11 1.14
N GLN A 76 -5.20 14.12 2.45
CA GLN A 76 -6.16 13.78 3.48
C GLN A 76 -6.13 14.88 4.55
N ASN A 77 -7.28 15.53 4.79
CA ASN A 77 -7.40 16.64 5.74
C ASN A 77 -6.35 17.75 5.53
N GLY A 78 -6.10 18.12 4.26
CA GLY A 78 -5.13 19.15 3.87
C GLY A 78 -3.66 18.70 3.90
N LYS A 79 -3.34 17.51 4.41
CA LYS A 79 -1.97 16.97 4.49
C LYS A 79 -1.70 15.97 3.38
N ASP A 80 -0.44 15.90 2.92
CA ASP A 80 0.01 14.82 2.05
C ASP A 80 0.22 13.54 2.86
N VAL A 81 -0.44 12.46 2.44
CA VAL A 81 -0.31 11.13 3.04
C VAL A 81 0.02 10.12 1.95
N HIS A 82 0.78 9.10 2.30
CA HIS A 82 0.87 7.90 1.48
C HIS A 82 -0.48 7.17 1.48
N LEU A 83 -0.77 6.47 0.39
CA LEU A 83 -1.92 5.59 0.21
C LEU A 83 -1.43 4.28 -0.41
N ALA A 84 -1.82 3.15 0.17
CA ALA A 84 -1.70 1.81 -0.41
C ALA A 84 -3.05 1.07 -0.31
N VAL A 85 -3.47 0.36 -1.35
CA VAL A 85 -4.78 -0.33 -1.44
C VAL A 85 -4.65 -1.77 -1.87
#